data_AF-A0A1Y4EX09-F1
#
_entry.id   AF-A0A1Y4EX09-F1
#
_cell.length_a   1.000
_cell.length_b   1.000
_cell.length_c   1.000
_cell.angle_alpha   90.00
_cell.angle_beta   90.00
_cell.angle_gamma   90.00
#
_symmetry.space_group_name_H-M   'P 1'
#
loop_
_entity.id
_entity.type
_entity.pdbx_description
1 polymer ?
#
loop_
_entity_poly.entity_id
_entity_poly.type
_entity_poly.pdbx_seq_one_letter_code
_entity_poly.pdbx_strand_id
1 'polypeptide(L)'
;MTNKFFPDEQITENDLYFLCYMIERVARKLHQRNRYVVNRISKDEWERLISLANVLHCENPKKIEAEWIEEYKLEKGTFDITKVDKELVDEIPSETQMGKVYMRLIMSTLQPSEDYIDGIIRVYNDEICEVIDNYNSSAYYEPSYVITRAYNNGGF
;
A
#
# COMPACT_ATOMS: atom_id res chain seq x y z
N MET A 1 15.31 8.76 1.29
CA MET A 1 14.62 9.61 2.28
C MET A 1 15.30 9.37 3.63
N THR A 2 15.63 10.42 4.36
CA THR A 2 16.22 10.30 5.71
C THR A 2 15.11 10.08 6.74
N ASN A 3 15.39 9.30 7.77
CA ASN A 3 14.47 9.08 8.87
C ASN A 3 14.20 10.39 9.65
N LYS A 4 12.92 10.63 10.01
CA LYS A 4 12.48 11.86 10.68
C LYS A 4 13.00 12.00 12.11
N PHE A 5 13.24 10.89 12.80
CA PHE A 5 13.67 10.86 14.22
C PHE A 5 15.16 10.57 14.38
N PHE A 6 15.75 9.85 13.43
CA PHE A 6 17.15 9.44 13.46
C PHE A 6 17.87 9.91 12.18
N PRO A 7 18.42 11.14 12.16
CA PRO A 7 18.98 11.74 10.94
C PRO A 7 20.13 10.95 10.28
N ASP A 8 20.78 10.08 11.04
CA ASP A 8 21.85 9.20 10.55
C ASP A 8 21.31 7.92 9.88
N GLU A 9 20.00 7.64 10.00
CA GLU A 9 19.35 6.47 9.40
C GLU A 9 18.64 6.83 8.08
N GLN A 10 18.73 5.92 7.11
CA GLN A 10 18.03 6.03 5.83
C GLN A 10 16.81 5.12 5.81
N ILE A 11 15.71 5.64 5.28
CA ILE A 11 14.53 4.84 4.99
C ILE A 11 14.84 3.89 3.83
N THR A 12 14.50 2.62 4.02
CA THR A 12 14.76 1.53 3.08
C THR A 12 13.51 1.10 2.33
N GLU A 13 13.71 0.26 1.31
CA GLU A 13 12.62 -0.38 0.58
C GLU A 13 11.75 -1.27 1.49
N ASN A 14 12.35 -1.87 2.53
CA ASN A 14 11.61 -2.69 3.49
C ASN A 14 10.65 -1.87 4.35
N ASP A 15 10.98 -0.62 4.64
CA ASP A 15 10.12 0.30 5.39
C ASP A 15 8.90 0.68 4.53
N LEU A 16 9.12 0.98 3.24
CA LEU A 16 8.06 1.21 2.27
C LEU A 16 7.17 -0.04 2.07
N TYR A 17 7.79 -1.22 1.95
CA TYR A 17 7.08 -2.50 1.88
C TYR A 17 6.14 -2.69 3.08
N PHE A 18 6.64 -2.43 4.29
CA PHE A 18 5.87 -2.57 5.51
C PHE A 18 4.63 -1.67 5.48
N LEU A 19 4.76 -0.41 5.06
CA LEU A 19 3.62 0.49 4.93
C LEU A 19 2.61 -0.01 3.87
N CYS A 20 3.07 -0.43 2.69
CA CYS A 20 2.17 -0.96 1.66
C CYS A 20 1.43 -2.22 2.14
N TYR A 21 2.12 -3.10 2.85
CA TYR A 21 1.53 -4.26 3.51
C TYR A 21 0.47 -3.86 4.55
N MET A 22 0.74 -2.88 5.41
CA MET A 22 -0.21 -2.43 6.43
C MET A 22 -1.42 -1.72 5.82
N ILE A 23 -1.23 -0.90 4.78
CA ILE A 23 -2.32 -0.28 4.02
C ILE A 23 -3.30 -1.35 3.52
N GLU A 24 -2.76 -2.41 2.88
CA GLU A 24 -3.57 -3.51 2.35
C GLU A 24 -4.37 -4.23 3.45
N ARG A 25 -3.70 -4.54 4.58
CA ARG A 25 -4.35 -5.22 5.71
C ARG A 25 -5.49 -4.43 6.31
N VAL A 26 -5.24 -3.14 6.56
CA VAL A 26 -6.23 -2.25 7.15
C VAL A 26 -7.40 -2.03 6.20
N ALA A 27 -7.12 -1.84 4.90
CA ALA A 27 -8.15 -1.70 3.88
C ALA A 27 -9.06 -2.93 3.80
N ARG A 28 -8.48 -4.14 3.74
CA ARG A 28 -9.22 -5.41 3.79
C ARG A 28 -10.07 -5.52 5.05
N LYS A 29 -9.48 -5.28 6.23
CA LYS A 29 -10.18 -5.40 7.52
C LYS A 29 -11.38 -4.47 7.66
N LEU A 30 -11.30 -3.30 7.03
CA LEU A 30 -12.35 -2.29 7.05
C LEU A 30 -13.34 -2.42 5.90
N HIS A 31 -13.12 -3.32 4.92
CA HIS A 31 -13.86 -3.34 3.67
C HIS A 31 -13.86 -1.96 2.98
N GLN A 32 -12.65 -1.43 2.81
CA GLN A 32 -12.39 -0.15 2.14
C GLN A 32 -11.41 -0.35 0.99
N ARG A 33 -11.41 0.58 0.03
CA ARG A 33 -10.32 0.69 -0.96
C ARG A 33 -9.04 1.13 -0.23
N ASN A 34 -7.87 0.68 -0.67
CA ASN A 34 -6.59 1.10 -0.08
C ASN A 34 -6.39 2.64 -0.09
N ARG A 35 -6.87 3.34 -1.12
CA ARG A 35 -6.87 4.82 -1.20
C ARG A 35 -7.58 5.49 -0.04
N TYR A 36 -8.58 4.85 0.56
CA TYR A 36 -9.25 5.37 1.75
C TYR A 36 -8.28 5.47 2.94
N VAL A 37 -7.48 4.42 3.18
CA VAL A 37 -6.50 4.41 4.26
C VAL A 37 -5.45 5.48 4.03
N VAL A 38 -4.91 5.55 2.80
CA VAL A 38 -3.91 6.56 2.40
C VAL A 38 -4.41 7.98 2.62
N ASN A 39 -5.65 8.28 2.23
CA ASN A 39 -6.21 9.63 2.31
C ASN A 39 -6.71 10.04 3.70
N ARG A 40 -6.88 9.10 4.64
CA ARG A 40 -7.28 9.40 6.02
C ARG A 40 -6.09 9.74 6.92
N ILE A 41 -4.89 9.30 6.55
CA ILE A 41 -3.65 9.54 7.28
C ILE A 41 -2.93 10.73 6.62
N SER A 42 -2.52 11.72 7.41
CA SER A 42 -1.85 12.92 6.88
C SER A 42 -0.43 12.61 6.40
N LYS A 43 0.12 13.45 5.51
CA LYS A 43 1.51 13.29 5.03
C LYS A 43 2.52 13.27 6.18
N ASP A 44 2.42 14.19 7.13
CA ASP A 44 3.30 14.24 8.32
C ASP A 44 3.30 12.94 9.12
N GLU A 45 2.15 12.28 9.15
CA GLU A 45 1.94 11.04 9.88
C GLU A 45 2.45 9.83 9.10
N TRP A 46 2.31 9.83 7.77
CA TRP A 46 3.01 8.86 6.92
C TRP A 46 4.52 8.94 7.07
N GLU A 47 5.10 10.14 7.14
CA GLU A 47 6.53 10.34 7.42
C GLU A 47 6.93 9.80 8.80
N ARG A 48 6.06 9.96 9.82
CA ARG A 48 6.28 9.34 11.14
C ARG A 48 6.26 7.83 11.04
N LEU A 49 5.22 7.26 10.41
CA LEU A 49 5.04 5.82 10.29
C LEU A 49 6.19 5.14 9.55
N ILE A 50 6.65 5.72 8.43
CA ILE A 50 7.78 5.16 7.68
C ILE A 50 9.08 5.22 8.48
N SER A 51 9.26 6.28 9.27
CA SER A 51 10.42 6.44 10.16
C SER A 51 10.42 5.49 11.37
N LEU A 52 9.29 4.83 11.65
CA LEU A 52 9.17 3.84 12.72
C LEU A 52 9.05 2.40 12.18
N ALA A 53 9.00 2.22 10.86
CA ALA A 53 8.71 0.94 10.22
C ALA A 53 9.73 -0.16 10.61
N ASN A 54 11.01 0.20 10.74
CA ASN A 54 12.09 -0.69 11.19
C ASN A 54 11.91 -1.24 12.61
N VAL A 55 11.11 -0.61 13.46
CA VAL A 55 10.76 -1.14 14.78
C VAL A 55 9.42 -1.88 14.71
N LEU A 56 8.45 -1.27 14.02
CA LEU A 56 7.08 -1.80 13.89
C LEU A 56 7.02 -3.15 13.17
N HIS A 57 7.97 -3.48 12.29
CA HIS A 57 7.97 -4.76 11.58
C HIS A 57 8.17 -6.00 12.49
N CYS A 58 8.59 -5.81 13.74
CA CYS A 58 8.74 -6.87 14.75
C CYS A 58 7.46 -7.10 15.56
N GLU A 59 6.51 -6.17 15.49
CA GLU A 59 5.26 -6.22 16.22
C GLU A 59 4.24 -7.13 15.51
N ASN A 60 3.22 -7.55 16.25
CA ASN A 60 2.13 -8.34 15.67
C ASN A 60 1.29 -7.46 14.71
N PRO A 61 1.17 -7.80 13.41
CA PRO A 61 0.43 -6.99 12.45
C PRO A 61 -1.03 -6.73 12.86
N LYS A 62 -1.67 -7.67 13.57
CA LYS A 62 -3.06 -7.50 14.05
C LYS A 62 -3.20 -6.41 15.11
N LYS A 63 -2.15 -6.21 15.91
CA LYS A 63 -2.08 -5.13 16.91
C LYS A 63 -1.95 -3.79 16.20
N ILE A 64 -1.02 -3.68 15.25
CA ILE A 64 -0.79 -2.46 14.47
C ILE A 64 -2.03 -2.06 13.68
N GLU A 65 -2.74 -3.03 13.07
CA GLU A 65 -4.03 -2.77 12.42
C GLU A 65 -5.05 -2.13 13.38
N ALA A 66 -5.16 -2.65 14.61
CA ALA A 66 -6.12 -2.14 15.58
C ALA A 66 -5.73 -0.72 16.03
N GLU A 67 -4.44 -0.49 16.27
CA GLU A 67 -3.89 0.83 16.61
C GLU A 67 -4.16 1.84 15.49
N TRP A 68 -3.88 1.51 14.23
CA TRP A 68 -4.16 2.40 13.09
C TRP A 68 -5.65 2.72 12.95
N ILE A 69 -6.52 1.72 13.14
CA ILE A 69 -7.97 1.92 13.06
C ILE A 69 -8.45 2.88 14.15
N GLU A 70 -7.95 2.73 15.38
CA GLU A 70 -8.31 3.58 16.52
C GLU A 70 -7.71 4.99 16.40
N GLU A 71 -6.40 5.09 16.18
CA GLU A 71 -5.64 6.34 16.17
C GLU A 71 -6.11 7.27 15.05
N TYR A 72 -6.30 6.74 13.84
CA TYR A 72 -6.73 7.50 12.68
C TYR A 72 -8.24 7.49 12.46
N LYS A 73 -8.99 6.91 13.42
CA LYS A 73 -10.46 6.83 13.42
C LYS A 73 -10.99 6.29 12.09
N LEU A 74 -10.40 5.20 11.62
CA LEU A 74 -10.77 4.60 10.34
C LEU A 74 -12.10 3.87 10.45
N GLU A 75 -12.93 3.99 9.44
CA GLU A 75 -14.32 3.53 9.44
C GLU A 75 -14.52 2.38 8.46
N LYS A 76 -15.40 1.46 8.82
CA LYS A 76 -15.80 0.36 7.94
C LYS A 76 -16.53 0.90 6.71
N GLY A 77 -16.20 0.35 5.55
CA GLY A 77 -16.89 0.57 4.29
C GLY A 77 -17.71 -0.64 3.87
N THR A 78 -18.04 -0.68 2.58
CA THR A 78 -18.85 -1.74 1.95
C THR A 78 -18.11 -2.45 0.82
N PHE A 79 -16.84 -2.11 0.58
CA PHE A 79 -16.02 -2.66 -0.50
C PHE A 79 -15.12 -3.77 0.04
N ASP A 80 -15.48 -5.03 -0.22
CA ASP A 80 -14.65 -6.17 0.14
C ASP A 80 -13.89 -6.68 -1.08
N ILE A 81 -12.60 -6.38 -1.16
CA ILE A 81 -11.71 -6.81 -2.25
C ILE A 81 -11.57 -8.34 -2.32
N THR A 82 -11.81 -9.04 -1.21
CA THR A 82 -11.73 -10.51 -1.15
C THR A 82 -13.00 -11.18 -1.68
N LYS A 83 -14.06 -10.40 -1.91
CA LYS A 83 -15.30 -10.88 -2.52
C LYS A 83 -15.12 -10.98 -4.04
N VAL A 84 -14.53 -12.09 -4.47
CA VAL A 84 -14.27 -12.44 -5.86
C VAL A 84 -15.26 -13.47 -6.40
N ASP A 85 -15.32 -13.58 -7.72
CA ASP A 85 -15.93 -14.69 -8.43
C ASP A 85 -15.06 -15.94 -8.26
N LYS A 86 -15.61 -16.94 -7.58
CA LYS A 86 -14.91 -18.19 -7.26
C LYS A 86 -14.71 -19.09 -8.47
N GLU A 87 -15.38 -18.81 -9.59
CA GLU A 87 -15.13 -19.52 -10.85
C GLU A 87 -13.89 -18.97 -11.58
N LEU A 88 -13.49 -17.74 -11.27
CA LEU A 88 -12.35 -17.06 -11.90
C LEU A 88 -11.10 -17.04 -11.01
N VAL A 89 -11.27 -17.19 -9.70
CA VAL A 89 -10.20 -16.98 -8.71
C VAL A 89 -10.08 -18.18 -7.77
N ASP A 90 -9.02 -18.95 -7.95
CA ASP A 90 -8.68 -20.09 -7.08
C ASP A 90 -8.03 -19.63 -5.76
N GLU A 91 -7.17 -18.60 -5.83
CA GLU A 91 -6.43 -18.08 -4.68
C GLU A 91 -6.37 -16.55 -4.73
N ILE A 92 -6.76 -15.93 -3.61
CA ILE A 92 -6.67 -14.47 -3.44
C ILE A 92 -5.22 -14.12 -3.08
N PRO A 93 -4.61 -13.09 -3.69
CA PRO A 93 -3.25 -12.69 -3.31
C PRO A 93 -3.21 -12.33 -1.83
N SER A 94 -2.19 -12.82 -1.13
CA SER A 94 -1.92 -12.43 0.25
C SER A 94 -1.62 -10.93 0.36
N GLU A 95 -1.83 -10.36 1.53
CA GLU A 95 -1.53 -8.96 1.80
C GLU A 95 -0.03 -8.68 1.61
N THR A 96 0.82 -9.68 1.83
CA THR A 96 2.27 -9.57 1.57
C THR A 96 2.60 -9.50 0.08
N GLN A 97 1.89 -10.24 -0.77
CA GLN A 97 2.08 -10.17 -2.22
C GLN A 97 1.67 -8.80 -2.74
N MET A 98 0.53 -8.29 -2.30
CA MET A 98 0.04 -6.96 -2.70
C MET A 98 0.93 -5.84 -2.16
N GLY A 99 1.42 -5.95 -0.92
CA GLY A 99 2.42 -5.02 -0.39
C GLY A 99 3.66 -4.92 -1.29
N LYS A 100 4.13 -6.05 -1.86
CA LYS A 100 5.24 -6.05 -2.82
C LYS A 100 4.88 -5.44 -4.16
N VAL A 101 3.66 -5.66 -4.67
CA VAL A 101 3.18 -5.06 -5.93
C VAL A 101 3.22 -3.54 -5.82
N TYR A 102 2.61 -2.98 -4.78
CA TYR A 102 2.57 -1.53 -4.57
C TYR A 102 3.95 -0.93 -4.26
N MET A 103 4.76 -1.57 -3.41
CA MET A 103 6.13 -1.13 -3.16
C MET A 103 6.93 -1.02 -4.47
N ARG A 104 6.88 -2.04 -5.33
CA ARG A 104 7.60 -2.06 -6.60
C ARG A 104 7.10 -0.98 -7.56
N LEU A 105 5.78 -0.79 -7.64
CA LEU A 105 5.18 0.24 -8.48
C LEU A 105 5.55 1.66 -8.01
N ILE A 106 5.51 1.91 -6.71
CA ILE A 106 5.93 3.19 -6.14
C ILE A 106 7.39 3.44 -6.50
N MET A 107 8.28 2.51 -6.18
CA MET A 107 9.70 2.66 -6.46
C MET A 107 10.01 2.85 -7.96
N SER A 108 9.35 2.12 -8.84
CA SER A 108 9.61 2.19 -10.28
C SER A 108 9.05 3.46 -10.94
N THR A 109 8.17 4.18 -10.25
CA THR A 109 7.51 5.39 -10.76
C THR A 109 7.85 6.64 -9.95
N LEU A 110 8.78 6.57 -8.99
CA LEU A 110 9.24 7.74 -8.24
C LEU A 110 9.76 8.83 -9.16
N GLN A 111 9.26 10.05 -8.98
CA GLN A 111 9.74 11.21 -9.71
C GLN A 111 10.96 11.82 -9.02
N PRO A 112 11.81 12.60 -9.73
CA PRO A 112 13.05 13.14 -9.17
C PRO A 112 12.91 13.98 -7.88
N SER A 113 11.75 14.58 -7.65
CA SER A 113 11.46 15.42 -6.47
C SER A 113 10.64 14.70 -5.39
N GLU A 114 10.29 13.43 -5.61
CA GLU A 114 9.43 12.67 -4.69
C GLU A 114 10.26 11.81 -3.74
N ASP A 115 9.77 11.72 -2.51
CA ASP A 115 10.15 10.64 -1.61
C ASP A 115 9.12 9.49 -1.64
N TYR A 116 9.33 8.49 -0.77
CA TYR A 116 8.43 7.33 -0.69
C TYR A 116 7.01 7.71 -0.25
N ILE A 117 6.84 8.74 0.57
CA ILE A 117 5.52 9.18 1.03
C ILE A 117 4.78 9.90 -0.10
N ASP A 118 5.47 10.75 -0.86
CA ASP A 118 4.92 11.34 -2.08
C ASP A 118 4.47 10.26 -3.06
N GLY A 119 5.31 9.23 -3.25
CA GLY A 119 5.00 8.07 -4.09
C GLY A 119 3.78 7.29 -3.60
N ILE A 120 3.64 7.03 -2.29
CA ILE A 120 2.44 6.40 -1.69
C ILE A 120 1.20 7.23 -2.02
N ILE A 121 1.22 8.53 -1.72
CA ILE A 121 0.06 9.40 -1.91
C ILE A 121 -0.34 9.47 -3.38
N ARG A 122 0.62 9.60 -4.30
CA ARG A 122 0.35 9.65 -5.74
C ARG A 122 -0.18 8.31 -6.27
N VAL A 123 0.54 7.22 -6.05
CA VAL A 123 0.22 5.92 -6.67
C VAL A 123 -1.13 5.40 -6.19
N TYR A 124 -1.40 5.42 -4.88
CA TYR A 124 -2.67 4.90 -4.36
C TYR A 124 -3.90 5.74 -4.74
N ASN A 125 -3.71 6.96 -5.25
CA ASN A 125 -4.79 7.80 -5.78
C ASN A 125 -4.91 7.71 -7.31
N ASP A 126 -4.10 6.88 -7.97
CA ASP A 126 -4.14 6.66 -9.41
C ASP A 126 -5.25 5.66 -9.80
N GLU A 127 -5.89 5.88 -10.95
CA GLU A 127 -6.97 5.03 -11.46
C GLU A 127 -6.53 3.60 -11.75
N ILE A 128 -5.24 3.38 -12.03
CA ILE A 128 -4.67 2.04 -12.25
C ILE A 128 -4.85 1.12 -11.02
N CYS A 129 -4.97 1.69 -9.82
CA CYS A 129 -5.24 0.91 -8.60
C CYS A 129 -6.58 0.18 -8.71
N GLU A 130 -7.57 0.71 -9.43
CA GLU A 130 -8.86 0.02 -9.62
C GLU A 130 -8.69 -1.27 -10.45
N VAL A 131 -7.68 -1.30 -11.32
CA VAL A 131 -7.32 -2.48 -12.13
C VAL A 131 -6.44 -3.45 -11.32
N ILE A 132 -5.42 -2.95 -10.62
CA ILE A 132 -4.53 -3.76 -9.78
C ILE A 132 -5.32 -4.41 -8.62
N ASP A 133 -6.26 -3.68 -8.02
CA ASP A 133 -7.13 -4.13 -6.92
C ASP A 133 -8.41 -4.83 -7.40
N ASN A 134 -8.43 -5.31 -8.64
CA ASN A 134 -9.47 -6.20 -9.11
C ASN A 134 -8.97 -7.64 -9.09
N TYR A 135 -9.27 -8.36 -8.00
CA TYR A 135 -8.86 -9.76 -7.83
C TYR A 135 -9.55 -10.75 -8.76
N ASN A 136 -10.57 -10.32 -9.51
CA ASN A 136 -11.14 -11.12 -10.61
C ASN A 136 -10.30 -11.04 -11.89
N SER A 137 -9.26 -10.20 -11.91
CA SER A 137 -8.35 -10.01 -13.05
C SER A 137 -6.94 -10.50 -12.71
N SER A 138 -6.05 -10.58 -13.70
CA SER A 138 -4.66 -10.99 -13.49
C SER A 138 -3.68 -9.82 -13.33
N ALA A 139 -4.14 -8.57 -13.26
CA ALA A 139 -3.28 -7.38 -13.35
C ALA A 139 -2.17 -7.34 -12.28
N TYR A 140 -2.46 -7.75 -11.05
CA TYR A 140 -1.51 -7.82 -9.95
C TYR A 140 -0.52 -8.99 -10.03
N TYR A 141 -0.76 -9.96 -10.92
CA TYR A 141 0.18 -11.05 -11.24
C TYR A 141 1.18 -10.68 -12.34
N GLU A 142 0.94 -9.61 -13.08
CA GLU A 142 1.82 -9.19 -14.16
C GLU A 142 3.23 -8.85 -13.64
N PRO A 143 4.28 -9.06 -14.45
CA PRO A 143 5.62 -8.63 -14.10
C PRO A 143 5.67 -7.14 -13.76
N SER A 144 6.52 -6.74 -12.81
CA SER A 144 6.57 -5.35 -12.31
C SER A 144 6.80 -4.31 -13.42
N TYR A 145 7.58 -4.64 -14.45
CA TYR A 145 7.80 -3.76 -15.60
C TYR A 145 6.55 -3.58 -16.47
N VAL A 146 5.66 -4.57 -16.52
CA VAL A 146 4.37 -4.49 -17.23
C VAL A 146 3.43 -3.56 -16.46
N ILE A 147 3.32 -3.75 -15.14
CA ILE A 147 2.51 -2.88 -14.27
C ILE A 147 3.03 -1.43 -14.33
N THR A 148 4.35 -1.23 -14.30
CA THR A 148 4.97 0.10 -14.41
C THR A 148 4.66 0.76 -15.76
N ARG A 149 4.74 -0.01 -16.85
CA ARG A 149 4.39 0.49 -18.19
C ARG A 149 2.90 0.86 -18.26
N ALA A 150 2.03 0.03 -17.68
CA ALA A 150 0.60 0.30 -17.62
C ALA A 150 0.31 1.59 -16.84
N TYR A 151 0.94 1.78 -15.69
CA TYR A 151 0.90 3.02 -14.90
C TYR A 151 1.25 4.24 -15.76
N ASN A 152 2.41 4.21 -16.44
CA ASN A 152 2.88 5.33 -17.24
C ASN A 152 2.01 5.60 -18.49
N ASN A 153 1.30 4.59 -18.99
CA ASN A 153 0.41 4.70 -20.14
C ASN A 153 -1.05 5.02 -19.76
N GLY A 154 -1.38 5.07 -18.46
CA GLY A 154 -2.74 5.29 -17.97
C GLY A 154 -3.67 4.08 -18.11
N GLY A 155 -3.14 2.86 -18.23
CA GLY A 155 -3.96 1.64 -18.36
C GLY A 155 -3.18 0.39 -18.80
N PHE A 156 -3.78 -0.78 -18.53
CA PHE A 156 -3.31 -2.10 -19.00
C PHE A 156 -3.67 -2.37 -20.47
#